data_AF-A0A7C4Z1D9-F1
#
_entry.id   AF-A0A7C4Z1D9-F1
#
_cell.length_a   1.000
_cell.length_b   1.000
_cell.length_c   1.000
_cell.angle_alpha   90.00
_cell.angle_beta   90.00
_cell.angle_gamma   90.00
#
_symmetry.space_group_name_H-M   'P 1'
#
loop_
_entity.id
_entity.type
_entity.pdbx_description
1 polymer ?
#
loop_
_entity_poly.entity_id
_entity_poly.type
_entity_poly.pdbx_seq_one_letter_code
_entity_poly.pdbx_strand_id
1 'polypeptide(L)'
;MKSRMIDPGGARALETMVLSCGNIVDCQEMMRKLSNVRVTVPLEAIGTRSDGTWYTPFWRLNEFAHEWGIEKIGAYEVVAYFGSGKHAEIMQGAGAAKIGQYLGQDIGLVTHVAMPLGEDLVYRNGDRELRFANHLDLGGQGVPIYHLGAIVRLPISPEQVEAILEEQRTSPLFWEALKRISRTEIELPPEYLEGVCLTNQAAAE
;
A
#
# COMPACT_ATOMS: atom_id res chain seq x y z
N MET A 1 9.63 -1.50 21.93
CA MET A 1 9.73 -0.50 20.85
C MET A 1 8.65 0.54 21.09
N LYS A 2 8.97 1.83 21.25
CA LYS A 2 7.97 2.87 21.62
C LYS A 2 7.10 3.21 20.41
N SER A 3 5.78 3.03 20.48
CA SER A 3 4.88 3.32 19.36
C SER A 3 5.12 4.70 18.72
N ARG A 4 5.16 4.71 17.38
CA ARG A 4 5.20 5.94 16.57
C ARG A 4 3.84 6.62 16.53
N MET A 5 3.83 7.91 16.21
CA MET A 5 2.58 8.66 16.08
C MET A 5 2.08 8.59 14.63
N ILE A 6 0.77 8.59 14.42
CA ILE A 6 0.16 8.69 13.09
C ILE A 6 -0.80 9.88 13.07
N ASP A 7 -0.71 10.70 12.03
CA ASP A 7 -1.61 11.84 11.83
C ASP A 7 -2.82 11.48 10.95
N PRO A 8 -3.86 12.35 10.85
CA PRO A 8 -5.05 12.04 10.06
C PRO A 8 -4.76 11.76 8.58
N GLY A 9 -3.71 12.38 8.02
CA GLY A 9 -3.30 12.13 6.63
C GLY A 9 -2.69 10.74 6.47
N GLY A 10 -1.83 10.34 7.41
CA GLY A 10 -1.30 8.98 7.47
C GLY A 10 -2.38 7.93 7.70
N ALA A 11 -3.33 8.18 8.61
CA ALA A 11 -4.43 7.26 8.86
C ALA A 11 -5.30 7.04 7.62
N ARG A 12 -5.64 8.11 6.89
CA ARG A 12 -6.40 8.03 5.64
C ARG A 12 -5.64 7.32 4.52
N ALA A 13 -4.34 7.59 4.39
CA ALA A 13 -3.50 6.86 3.43
C ALA A 13 -3.45 5.37 3.77
N LEU A 14 -3.28 5.03 5.05
CA LEU A 14 -3.19 3.64 5.51
C LEU A 14 -4.52 2.90 5.33
N GLU A 15 -5.64 3.54 5.66
CA GLU A 15 -7.00 3.04 5.41
C GLU A 15 -7.12 2.61 3.96
N THR A 16 -6.74 3.52 3.07
CA THR A 16 -6.81 3.32 1.63
C THR A 16 -5.94 2.14 1.16
N MET A 17 -4.73 1.99 1.70
CA MET A 17 -3.81 0.92 1.31
C MET A 17 -4.23 -0.46 1.88
N VAL A 18 -4.94 -0.51 3.01
CA VAL A 18 -5.41 -1.78 3.61
C VAL A 18 -6.80 -2.21 3.13
N LEU A 19 -7.53 -1.38 2.37
CA LEU A 19 -8.83 -1.70 1.78
C LEU A 19 -8.82 -2.98 0.93
N SER A 20 -7.67 -3.32 0.35
CA SER A 20 -7.45 -4.48 -0.50
C SER A 20 -7.25 -5.80 0.28
N CYS A 21 -7.21 -5.77 1.61
CA CYS A 21 -7.04 -6.96 2.44
C CYS A 21 -8.29 -7.87 2.49
N GLY A 22 -9.40 -7.46 1.85
CA GLY A 22 -10.61 -8.25 1.69
C GLY A 22 -11.55 -8.23 2.90
N ASN A 23 -12.64 -9.03 2.82
CA ASN A 23 -13.66 -9.12 3.88
C ASN A 23 -13.24 -10.05 5.05
N ILE A 24 -12.09 -9.74 5.64
CA ILE A 24 -11.63 -10.37 6.87
C ILE A 24 -12.11 -9.48 8.02
N VAL A 25 -12.70 -10.05 9.07
CA VAL A 25 -13.23 -9.32 10.24
C VAL A 25 -12.23 -8.31 10.81
N ASP A 26 -10.94 -8.69 10.84
CA ASP A 26 -9.84 -7.83 11.26
C ASP A 26 -9.71 -6.56 10.40
N CYS A 27 -10.00 -6.63 9.09
CA CYS A 27 -9.90 -5.49 8.16
C CYS A 27 -10.99 -4.47 8.39
N GLN A 28 -12.23 -4.90 8.62
CA GLN A 28 -13.33 -4.00 8.96
C GLN A 28 -13.06 -3.23 10.25
N GLU A 29 -12.52 -3.91 11.27
CA GLU A 29 -12.17 -3.25 12.52
C GLU A 29 -11.02 -2.24 12.34
N MET A 30 -9.97 -2.60 11.57
CA MET A 30 -8.87 -1.70 11.25
C MET A 30 -9.36 -0.45 10.51
N MET A 31 -10.17 -0.62 9.47
CA MET A 31 -10.74 0.50 8.70
C MET A 31 -11.56 1.41 9.60
N ARG A 32 -12.44 0.85 10.45
CA ARG A 32 -13.21 1.64 11.41
C ARG A 32 -12.32 2.41 12.39
N LYS A 33 -11.20 1.83 12.85
CA LYS A 33 -10.26 2.55 13.73
C LYS A 33 -9.57 3.70 13.00
N LEU A 34 -9.12 3.46 11.76
CA LEU A 34 -8.45 4.46 10.92
C LEU A 34 -9.37 5.62 10.53
N SER A 35 -10.59 5.31 10.12
CA SER A 35 -11.59 6.30 9.69
C SER A 35 -11.99 7.28 10.81
N ASN A 36 -11.75 6.91 12.08
CA ASN A 36 -12.02 7.72 13.26
C ASN A 36 -10.84 8.57 13.73
N VAL A 37 -9.66 8.47 13.09
CA VAL A 37 -8.50 9.30 13.44
C VAL A 37 -8.74 10.74 12.97
N ARG A 38 -8.97 11.65 13.92
CA ARG A 38 -9.18 13.09 13.68
C ARG A 38 -8.03 13.96 14.16
N VAL A 39 -7.16 13.41 15.00
CA VAL A 39 -5.97 14.05 15.57
C VAL A 39 -4.81 13.07 15.53
N THR A 40 -3.59 13.56 15.72
CA THR A 40 -2.41 12.69 15.82
C THR A 40 -2.52 11.79 17.05
N VAL A 41 -2.38 10.48 16.86
CA VAL A 41 -2.51 9.45 17.92
C VAL A 41 -1.34 8.46 17.86
N PRO A 42 -1.05 7.73 18.95
CA PRO A 42 -0.11 6.61 18.89
C PRO A 42 -0.63 5.54 17.91
N LEU A 43 0.25 5.02 17.04
CA LEU A 43 -0.10 3.99 16.07
C LEU A 43 -0.62 2.72 16.76
N GLU A 44 -0.10 2.41 17.95
CA GLU A 44 -0.55 1.29 18.79
C GLU A 44 -2.02 1.41 19.20
N ALA A 45 -2.54 2.63 19.39
CA ALA A 45 -3.92 2.87 19.80
C ALA A 45 -4.94 2.44 18.74
N ILE A 46 -4.51 2.39 17.47
CA ILE A 46 -5.35 1.95 16.34
C ILE A 46 -4.87 0.63 15.71
N GLY A 47 -3.60 0.28 15.93
CA GLY A 47 -2.93 -0.87 15.31
C GLY A 47 -2.94 -2.14 16.14
N THR A 48 -3.54 -2.14 17.33
CA THR A 48 -3.64 -3.32 18.20
C THR A 48 -5.07 -3.81 18.41
N ARG A 49 -5.17 -5.13 18.57
CA ARG A 49 -6.37 -5.89 18.99
C ARG A 49 -6.60 -5.73 20.49
N SER A 50 -7.77 -6.14 20.96
CA SER A 50 -8.12 -6.13 22.38
C SER A 50 -7.21 -6.99 23.27
N ASP A 51 -6.55 -8.00 22.68
CA ASP A 51 -5.58 -8.86 23.36
C ASP A 51 -4.14 -8.30 23.37
N GLY A 52 -3.94 -7.09 22.84
CA GLY A 52 -2.63 -6.42 22.75
C GLY A 52 -1.77 -6.86 21.58
N THR A 53 -2.24 -7.78 20.72
CA THR A 53 -1.52 -8.16 19.50
C THR A 53 -1.74 -7.15 18.39
N TRP A 54 -0.76 -6.97 17.50
CA TRP A 54 -0.86 -6.02 16.40
C TRP A 54 -1.64 -6.61 15.21
N TYR A 55 -2.40 -5.76 14.52
CA TYR A 55 -2.83 -6.10 13.16
C TYR A 55 -1.67 -5.95 12.18
N THR A 56 -1.67 -6.79 11.14
CA THR A 56 -0.88 -6.54 9.94
C THR A 56 -1.65 -5.54 9.06
N PRO A 57 -1.00 -4.48 8.51
CA PRO A 57 0.44 -4.22 8.47
C PRO A 57 0.97 -3.27 9.56
N PHE A 58 0.18 -2.90 10.56
CA PHE A 58 0.52 -1.86 11.54
C PHE A 58 1.82 -2.10 12.30
N TRP A 59 2.09 -3.34 12.73
CA TRP A 59 3.38 -3.69 13.33
C TRP A 59 4.51 -3.29 12.38
N ARG A 60 4.47 -3.75 11.14
CA ARG A 60 5.54 -3.56 10.15
C ARG A 60 5.72 -2.09 9.79
N LEU A 61 4.64 -1.33 9.71
CA LEU A 61 4.69 0.12 9.55
C LEU A 61 5.38 0.79 10.76
N ASN A 62 5.10 0.32 11.98
CA ASN A 62 5.77 0.82 13.18
C ASN A 62 7.27 0.49 13.16
N GLU A 63 7.65 -0.74 12.79
CA GLU A 63 9.05 -1.15 12.62
C GLU A 63 9.77 -0.30 11.57
N PHE A 64 9.17 -0.14 10.40
CA PHE A 64 9.68 0.72 9.33
C PHE A 64 9.96 2.13 9.84
N ALA A 65 8.98 2.75 10.51
CA ALA A 65 9.13 4.07 11.07
C ALA A 65 10.18 4.13 12.20
N HIS A 66 10.45 3.02 12.89
CA HIS A 66 11.59 2.92 13.80
C HIS A 66 12.93 2.92 13.10
N GLU A 67 13.11 2.03 12.13
CA GLU A 67 14.33 1.90 11.33
C GLU A 67 14.70 3.22 10.64
N TRP A 68 13.68 3.99 10.22
CA TRP A 68 13.84 5.25 9.48
C TRP A 68 13.88 6.50 10.37
N GLY A 69 13.83 6.36 11.70
CA GLY A 69 13.84 7.50 12.61
C GLY A 69 12.59 8.40 12.51
N ILE A 70 11.49 7.90 11.93
CA ILE A 70 10.23 8.62 11.75
C ILE A 70 9.49 8.68 13.08
N GLU A 71 9.23 9.88 13.57
CA GLU A 71 8.43 10.07 14.80
C GLU A 71 6.93 10.16 14.53
N LYS A 72 6.56 10.76 13.41
CA LYS A 72 5.18 11.01 12.99
C LYS A 72 4.97 10.48 11.57
N ILE A 73 4.01 9.58 11.43
CA ILE A 73 3.62 8.93 10.18
C ILE A 73 2.48 9.75 9.54
N GLY A 74 2.77 10.38 8.42
CA GLY A 74 1.80 11.03 7.53
C GLY A 74 1.53 10.20 6.28
N ALA A 75 0.88 10.80 5.29
CA ALA A 75 0.55 10.13 4.04
C ALA A 75 1.80 9.63 3.29
N TYR A 76 2.86 10.45 3.26
CA TYR A 76 4.12 10.07 2.62
C TYR A 76 4.73 8.83 3.26
N GLU A 77 4.85 8.78 4.58
CA GLU A 77 5.49 7.66 5.27
C GLU A 77 4.73 6.34 5.07
N VAL A 78 3.41 6.41 4.94
CA VAL A 78 2.60 5.24 4.55
C VAL A 78 2.92 4.80 3.14
N VAL A 79 2.90 5.71 2.16
CA VAL A 79 3.21 5.37 0.76
C VAL A 79 4.67 4.88 0.64
N ALA A 80 5.60 5.50 1.35
CA ALA A 80 7.00 5.10 1.39
C ALA A 80 7.14 3.68 1.97
N TYR A 81 6.43 3.36 3.07
CA TYR A 81 6.40 1.99 3.59
C TYR A 81 5.93 1.00 2.51
N PHE A 82 4.74 1.19 1.93
CA PHE A 82 4.20 0.28 0.91
C PHE A 82 4.99 0.28 -0.41
N GLY A 83 5.69 1.39 -0.72
CA GLY A 83 6.50 1.56 -1.92
C GLY A 83 7.93 1.04 -1.78
N SER A 84 8.39 0.79 -0.54
CA SER A 84 9.77 0.45 -0.25
C SER A 84 10.15 -0.98 -0.62
N GLY A 85 11.45 -1.20 -0.84
CA GLY A 85 12.02 -2.54 -0.96
C GLY A 85 11.77 -3.42 0.27
N LYS A 86 11.66 -2.83 1.46
CA LYS A 86 11.34 -3.55 2.70
C LYS A 86 9.94 -4.18 2.64
N HIS A 87 8.96 -3.48 2.09
CA HIS A 87 7.63 -4.05 1.88
C HIS A 87 7.66 -5.18 0.84
N ALA A 88 8.43 -5.02 -0.23
CA ALA A 88 8.65 -6.09 -1.21
C ALA A 88 9.26 -7.35 -0.57
N GLU A 89 10.26 -7.22 0.30
CA GLU A 89 10.84 -8.33 1.06
C GLU A 89 9.82 -9.03 1.96
N ILE A 90 9.00 -8.26 2.69
CA ILE A 90 7.93 -8.80 3.52
C ILE A 90 6.96 -9.62 2.68
N MET A 91 6.58 -9.11 1.51
CA MET A 91 5.65 -9.80 0.60
C MET A 91 6.23 -11.07 -0.02
N GLN A 92 7.54 -11.11 -0.27
CA GLN A 92 8.22 -12.33 -0.70
C GLN A 92 8.23 -13.40 0.40
N GLY A 93 8.53 -13.00 1.65
CA GLY A 93 8.70 -13.91 2.78
C GLY A 93 7.41 -14.39 3.44
N ALA A 94 6.31 -13.63 3.35
CA ALA A 94 5.01 -14.01 3.93
C ALA A 94 4.38 -15.24 3.27
N GLY A 95 4.97 -15.75 2.17
CA GLY A 95 4.29 -16.58 1.20
C GLY A 95 3.17 -15.75 0.61
N ALA A 96 3.23 -15.41 -0.68
CA ALA A 96 2.15 -14.73 -1.40
C ALA A 96 0.89 -15.62 -1.54
N ALA A 97 0.48 -16.26 -0.45
CA ALA A 97 -0.42 -17.38 -0.30
C ALA A 97 -1.87 -16.88 -0.31
N LYS A 98 -2.25 -16.41 -1.50
CA LYS A 98 -3.56 -16.53 -2.18
C LYS A 98 -3.56 -15.57 -3.36
N ILE A 99 -3.17 -14.30 -3.15
CA ILE A 99 -3.15 -13.28 -4.20
C ILE A 99 -2.00 -13.49 -5.20
N GLY A 100 -0.80 -13.84 -4.73
CA GLY A 100 0.32 -14.22 -5.62
C GLY A 100 0.12 -15.55 -6.34
N GLN A 101 -0.81 -16.40 -5.87
CA GLN A 101 -1.30 -17.55 -6.65
C GLN A 101 -2.24 -17.11 -7.78
N TYR A 102 -3.08 -16.10 -7.57
CA TYR A 102 -3.95 -15.55 -8.62
C TYR A 102 -3.21 -14.71 -9.66
N LEU A 103 -2.10 -14.05 -9.27
CA LEU A 103 -1.39 -13.11 -10.15
C LEU A 103 -0.04 -13.64 -10.66
N GLY A 104 0.47 -14.75 -10.13
CA GLY A 104 1.87 -15.16 -10.31
C GLY A 104 2.78 -14.35 -9.39
N GLN A 105 3.83 -14.97 -8.86
CA GLN A 105 4.65 -14.40 -7.78
C GLN A 105 5.22 -13.00 -8.12
N ASP A 106 5.68 -12.77 -9.35
CA ASP A 106 6.31 -11.50 -9.75
C ASP A 106 5.29 -10.36 -9.94
N ILE A 107 4.17 -10.63 -10.62
CA ILE A 107 3.08 -9.64 -10.78
C ILE A 107 2.45 -9.36 -9.42
N GLY A 108 2.27 -10.40 -8.59
CA GLY A 108 1.81 -10.25 -7.21
C GLY A 108 2.72 -9.31 -6.41
N LEU A 109 4.05 -9.49 -6.50
CA LEU A 109 4.99 -8.59 -5.83
C LEU A 109 4.84 -7.14 -6.31
N VAL A 110 4.83 -6.91 -7.63
CA VAL A 110 4.76 -5.55 -8.20
C VAL A 110 3.43 -4.87 -7.87
N THR A 111 2.32 -5.60 -7.89
CA THR A 111 0.99 -5.03 -7.60
C THR A 111 0.74 -4.77 -6.10
N HIS A 112 1.47 -5.44 -5.21
CA HIS A 112 1.47 -5.18 -3.77
C HIS A 112 2.35 -4.00 -3.36
N VAL A 113 3.27 -3.54 -4.19
CA VAL A 113 4.06 -2.35 -3.89
C VAL A 113 3.27 -1.11 -4.32
N ALA A 114 3.27 -0.06 -3.50
CA ALA A 114 2.64 1.20 -3.88
C ALA A 114 3.45 1.87 -5.00
N MET A 115 2.81 2.13 -6.13
CA MET A 115 3.45 2.68 -7.32
C MET A 115 2.88 4.06 -7.67
N PRO A 116 3.67 5.13 -7.49
CA PRO A 116 3.29 6.45 -7.99
C PRO A 116 3.14 6.43 -9.51
N LEU A 117 2.03 6.94 -10.01
CA LEU A 117 1.75 7.04 -11.43
C LEU A 117 1.90 8.48 -11.92
N GLY A 118 2.17 8.62 -13.23
CA GLY A 118 1.98 9.90 -13.92
C GLY A 118 0.51 10.29 -14.01
N GLU A 119 0.25 11.52 -14.46
CA GLU A 119 -1.12 12.00 -14.73
C GLU A 119 -1.85 11.15 -15.79
N ASP A 120 -1.10 10.50 -16.69
CA ASP A 120 -1.61 9.55 -17.67
C ASP A 120 -1.86 8.13 -17.10
N LEU A 121 -1.76 7.97 -15.77
CA LEU A 121 -1.93 6.71 -15.04
C LEU A 121 -0.93 5.61 -15.46
N VAL A 122 0.26 6.03 -15.87
CA VAL A 122 1.35 5.14 -16.24
C VAL A 122 2.46 5.19 -15.18
N TYR A 123 2.90 4.02 -14.71
CA TYR A 123 4.06 3.92 -13.85
C TYR A 123 5.33 4.04 -14.69
N ARG A 124 6.24 4.93 -14.29
CA ARG A 124 7.54 5.12 -14.93
C ARG A 124 8.64 5.16 -13.89
N ASN A 125 9.61 4.27 -14.04
CA ASN A 125 10.82 4.28 -13.22
C ASN A 125 12.03 3.84 -14.04
N GLY A 126 12.90 4.80 -14.39
CA GLY A 126 14.00 4.55 -15.31
C GLY A 126 13.52 4.18 -16.72
N ASP A 127 13.97 3.04 -17.23
CA ASP A 127 13.58 2.48 -18.53
C ASP A 127 12.29 1.64 -18.47
N ARG A 128 11.66 1.52 -17.29
CA ARG A 128 10.47 0.69 -17.08
C ARG A 128 9.21 1.53 -17.19
N GLU A 129 8.30 1.02 -18.00
CA GLU A 129 6.94 1.52 -18.13
C GLU A 129 5.98 0.36 -17.83
N LEU A 130 5.02 0.61 -16.93
CA LEU A 130 3.90 -0.30 -16.68
C LEU A 130 2.57 0.43 -16.76
N ARG A 131 1.60 -0.26 -17.36
CA ARG A 131 0.18 0.12 -17.44
C ARG A 131 -0.63 -0.88 -16.65
N PHE A 132 -1.65 -0.38 -15.95
CA PHE A 132 -2.55 -1.21 -15.16
C PHE A 132 -3.95 -1.15 -15.77
N ALA A 133 -4.31 -2.21 -16.48
CA ALA A 133 -5.64 -2.39 -17.01
C ALA A 133 -6.55 -3.03 -15.95
N ASN A 134 -7.82 -2.65 -15.96
CA ASN A 134 -8.83 -3.07 -14.99
C ASN A 134 -8.41 -2.71 -13.55
N HIS A 135 -8.76 -1.50 -13.14
CA HIS A 135 -8.51 -0.98 -11.79
C HIS A 135 -9.75 -0.28 -11.25
N LEU A 136 -9.81 -0.14 -9.93
CA LEU A 136 -10.81 0.66 -9.24
C LEU A 136 -10.23 2.04 -8.93
N ASP A 137 -10.81 3.10 -9.50
CA ASP A 137 -10.46 4.48 -9.12
C ASP A 137 -11.28 4.89 -7.89
N LEU A 138 -10.60 5.15 -6.78
CA LEU A 138 -11.21 5.60 -5.52
C LEU A 138 -11.35 7.12 -5.44
N GLY A 139 -10.88 7.86 -6.45
CA GLY A 139 -10.92 9.30 -6.51
C GLY A 139 -9.97 9.99 -5.52
N GLY A 140 -10.25 11.26 -5.23
CA GLY A 140 -9.46 12.11 -4.34
C GLY A 140 -8.65 13.17 -5.07
N GLN A 141 -7.70 13.78 -4.35
CA GLN A 141 -6.80 14.82 -4.86
C GLN A 141 -5.35 14.47 -4.56
N GLY A 142 -4.44 14.89 -5.45
CA GLY A 142 -3.02 14.63 -5.35
C GLY A 142 -2.53 13.55 -6.32
N VAL A 143 -1.36 12.99 -6.01
CA VAL A 143 -0.64 12.05 -6.88
C VAL A 143 -1.40 10.72 -6.92
N PRO A 144 -1.66 10.18 -8.12
CA PRO A 144 -2.26 8.85 -8.27
C PRO A 144 -1.26 7.78 -7.87
N ILE A 145 -1.65 6.90 -6.95
CA ILE A 145 -0.87 5.75 -6.48
C ILE A 145 -1.65 4.49 -6.83
N TYR A 146 -1.04 3.58 -7.58
CA TYR A 146 -1.56 2.23 -7.77
C TYR A 146 -1.13 1.32 -6.63
N HIS A 147 -2.09 0.61 -6.04
CA HIS A 147 -1.83 -0.44 -5.07
C HIS A 147 -2.97 -1.45 -5.09
N LEU A 148 -2.65 -2.72 -5.30
CA LEU A 148 -3.59 -3.84 -5.24
C LEU A 148 -4.88 -3.65 -6.05
N GLY A 149 -4.72 -3.19 -7.30
CA GLY A 149 -5.85 -3.01 -8.22
C GLY A 149 -6.66 -1.74 -7.99
N ALA A 150 -6.33 -0.93 -6.99
CA ALA A 150 -6.92 0.38 -6.77
C ALA A 150 -5.96 1.50 -7.18
N ILE A 151 -6.51 2.57 -7.73
CA ILE A 151 -5.84 3.86 -7.91
C ILE A 151 -6.41 4.84 -6.90
N VAL A 152 -5.52 5.49 -6.17
CA VAL A 152 -5.88 6.34 -5.04
C VAL A 152 -5.05 7.62 -5.10
N ARG A 153 -5.66 8.77 -4.78
CA ARG A 153 -4.97 10.06 -4.87
C ARG A 153 -4.58 10.56 -3.49
N LEU A 154 -3.28 10.74 -3.28
CA LEU A 154 -2.71 11.13 -1.99
C LEU A 154 -1.93 12.45 -2.09
N PRO A 155 -1.96 13.30 -1.05
CA PRO A 155 -1.29 14.59 -1.02
C PRO A 155 0.21 14.41 -0.71
N ILE A 156 0.96 13.85 -1.65
CA ILE A 156 2.43 13.77 -1.61
C ILE A 156 3.05 14.73 -2.62
N SER A 157 4.25 15.22 -2.33
CA SER A 157 4.96 16.16 -3.20
C SER A 157 5.74 15.44 -4.32
N PRO A 158 6.14 16.15 -5.39
CA PRO A 158 7.01 15.59 -6.42
C PRO A 158 8.34 15.03 -5.86
N GLU A 159 8.93 15.71 -4.88
CA GLU A 159 10.18 15.26 -4.24
C GLU A 159 9.97 13.95 -3.46
N GLN A 160 8.80 13.79 -2.83
CA GLN A 160 8.42 12.56 -2.14
C GLN A 160 8.19 11.41 -3.12
N VAL A 161 7.59 11.69 -4.29
CA VAL A 161 7.46 10.71 -5.38
C VAL A 161 8.84 10.25 -5.84
N GLU A 162 9.76 11.18 -6.09
CA GLU A 162 11.12 10.82 -6.53
C GLU A 162 11.84 9.97 -5.48
N ALA A 163 11.69 10.28 -4.19
CA ALA A 163 12.24 9.46 -3.11
C ALA A 163 11.68 8.03 -3.11
N ILE A 164 10.38 7.86 -3.38
CA ILE A 164 9.77 6.52 -3.50
C ILE A 164 10.33 5.77 -4.72
N LEU A 165 10.46 6.45 -5.86
CA LEU A 165 10.99 5.84 -7.07
C LEU A 165 12.45 5.41 -6.91
N GLU A 166 13.26 6.19 -6.20
CA GLU A 166 14.63 5.84 -5.89
C GLU A 166 14.72 4.61 -4.97
N GLU A 167 13.92 4.55 -3.90
CA GLU A 167 13.83 3.38 -3.03
C GLU A 167 13.38 2.10 -3.77
N GLN A 168 12.52 2.26 -4.78
CA GLN A 168 12.15 1.15 -5.66
C GLN A 168 13.30 0.69 -6.55
N ARG A 169 14.12 1.62 -7.07
CA ARG A 169 15.31 1.31 -7.88
C ARG A 169 16.38 0.59 -7.08
N THR A 170 16.50 0.88 -5.80
CA THR A 170 17.49 0.24 -4.92
C THR A 170 17.05 -1.15 -4.44
N SER A 171 15.76 -1.51 -4.54
CA SER A 171 15.24 -2.83 -4.18
C SER A 171 15.57 -3.89 -5.25
N PRO A 172 16.48 -4.84 -5.00
CA PRO A 172 16.82 -5.86 -5.98
C PRO A 172 15.64 -6.78 -6.28
N LEU A 173 14.83 -7.10 -5.27
CA LEU A 173 13.67 -7.97 -5.41
C LEU A 173 12.59 -7.37 -6.30
N PHE A 174 12.23 -6.10 -6.06
CA PHE A 174 11.24 -5.40 -6.86
C PHE A 174 11.73 -5.27 -8.31
N TRP A 175 13.00 -4.90 -8.52
CA TRP A 175 13.57 -4.74 -9.84
C TRP A 175 13.68 -6.07 -10.61
N GLU A 176 14.02 -7.16 -9.92
CA GLU A 176 14.06 -8.49 -10.51
C GLU A 176 12.67 -9.00 -10.89
N ALA A 177 11.64 -8.74 -10.07
CA ALA A 177 10.26 -9.04 -10.46
C ALA A 177 9.83 -8.22 -11.68
N LEU A 178 10.15 -6.93 -11.69
CA LEU A 178 9.82 -6.04 -12.80
C LEU A 178 10.50 -6.44 -14.12
N LYS A 179 11.73 -6.94 -14.08
CA LYS A 179 12.43 -7.49 -15.26
C LYS A 179 11.77 -8.75 -15.81
N ARG A 180 11.21 -9.60 -14.94
CA ARG A 180 10.55 -10.86 -15.33
C ARG A 180 9.14 -10.65 -15.86
N ILE A 181 8.52 -9.50 -15.56
CA ILE A 181 7.29 -9.07 -16.20
C ILE A 181 7.61 -8.68 -17.64
N SER A 182 7.30 -9.57 -18.58
CA SER A 182 7.57 -9.38 -20.01
C SER A 182 6.54 -8.49 -20.73
N ARG A 183 5.47 -8.09 -20.02
CA ARG A 183 4.37 -7.27 -20.55
C ARG A 183 4.47 -5.86 -20.01
N THR A 184 4.21 -4.88 -20.88
CA THR A 184 4.05 -3.47 -20.47
C THR A 184 2.71 -3.20 -19.80
N GLU A 185 1.75 -4.13 -19.92
CA GLU A 185 0.42 -4.02 -19.33
C GLU A 185 0.15 -5.20 -18.41
N ILE A 186 -0.34 -4.88 -17.21
CA ILE A 186 -0.74 -5.82 -16.17
C ILE A 186 -2.27 -5.73 -16.05
N GLU A 187 -2.94 -6.85 -16.30
CA GLU A 187 -4.39 -6.96 -16.15
C GLU A 187 -4.72 -7.83 -14.93
N LEU A 188 -5.61 -7.36 -14.08
CA LEU A 188 -6.10 -8.13 -12.94
C LEU A 188 -7.37 -8.93 -13.31
N PRO A 189 -7.57 -10.13 -12.72
CA PRO A 189 -8.80 -10.89 -12.89
C PRO A 189 -10.03 -10.09 -12.41
N PRO A 190 -11.17 -10.13 -13.11
CA PRO A 190 -12.39 -9.43 -12.70
C PRO A 190 -12.85 -9.78 -11.28
N GLU A 191 -12.71 -11.05 -10.87
CA GLU A 191 -13.15 -11.53 -9.56
C GLU A 191 -12.31 -10.93 -8.42
N TYR A 192 -11.04 -10.59 -8.71
CA TYR A 192 -10.19 -9.90 -7.77
C TYR A 192 -10.70 -8.48 -7.52
N LEU A 193 -11.05 -7.77 -8.60
CA LEU A 193 -11.57 -6.41 -8.52
C LEU A 193 -12.94 -6.36 -7.84
N GLU A 194 -13.80 -7.34 -8.08
CA GLU A 194 -15.07 -7.48 -7.37
C GLU A 194 -14.85 -7.60 -5.86
N GLY A 195 -13.89 -8.42 -5.43
CA GLY A 195 -13.52 -8.55 -4.02
C GLY A 195 -13.03 -7.24 -3.39
N VAL A 196 -12.22 -6.46 -4.12
CA VAL A 196 -11.76 -5.14 -3.67
C VAL A 196 -12.95 -4.16 -3.58
N CYS A 197 -13.82 -4.13 -4.60
CA CYS A 197 -15.00 -3.26 -4.63
C CYS A 197 -15.96 -3.51 -3.45
N LEU A 198 -16.25 -4.78 -3.14
CA LEU A 198 -17.12 -5.15 -2.02
C LEU A 198 -16.54 -4.72 -0.68
N THR A 199 -15.22 -4.78 -0.52
CA THR A 199 -14.55 -4.34 0.71
C THR A 199 -14.68 -2.82 0.91
N ASN A 200 -14.63 -2.05 -0.18
CA ASN A 200 -14.81 -0.60 -0.14
C ASN A 200 -16.26 -0.19 0.18
N GLN A 201 -17.26 -0.88 -0.37
CA GLN A 201 -18.67 -0.59 -0.06
C GLN A 201 -18.99 -0.86 1.41
N ALA A 202 -18.47 -1.94 1.98
CA ALA A 202 -18.65 -2.27 3.39
C ALA A 202 -18.00 -1.26 4.36
N ALA A 203 -17.04 -0.44 3.90
CA ALA A 203 -16.43 0.61 4.71
C ALA A 203 -17.26 1.91 4.76
N ALA A 204 -18.27 2.06 3.90
CA ALA A 204 -19.09 3.26 3.78
C ALA A 204 -20.46 3.17 4.50
N GLU A 205 -20.82 2.00 5.02
CA GLU A 205 -22.04 1.72 5.80
C GLU A 205 -21.79 1.79 7.32
#